data_AF-A0A7X7NPF6-F1
#
_entry.id   AF-A0A7X7NPF6-F1
#
_cell.length_a   1.000
_cell.length_b   1.000
_cell.length_c   1.000
_cell.angle_alpha   90.00
_cell.angle_beta   90.00
_cell.angle_gamma   90.00
#
_symmetry.space_group_name_H-M   'P 1'
#
loop_
_entity.id
_entity.type
_entity.pdbx_description
1 polymer ?
#
loop_
_entity_poly.entity_id
_entity_poly.type
_entity_poly.pdbx_seq_one_letter_code
_entity_poly.pdbx_strand_id
1 'polypeptide(L)' 'MRTREIAEQLRPDLVALRRELHQIPELGLHLPLTQQKVLDALADLDLEITTGEGLSSVVAVLR' A
#
# COMPACT_ATOMS: atom_id res chain seq x y z
N MET A 1 -1.70 -17.67 -19.04
CA MET A 1 -2.22 -18.21 -17.75
C MET A 1 -2.69 -16.99 -16.98
N ARG A 2 -4.00 -16.91 -16.68
CA ARG A 2 -4.71 -15.68 -16.28
C ARG A 2 -4.02 -14.87 -15.16
N THR A 3 -3.43 -15.52 -14.16
CA THR A 3 -2.73 -14.85 -13.06
C THR A 3 -1.53 -14.03 -13.53
N ARG A 4 -0.74 -14.55 -14.48
CA ARG A 4 0.43 -13.83 -15.00
C ARG A 4 0.01 -12.60 -15.80
N GLU A 5 -1.06 -12.70 -16.57
CA GLU A 5 -1.60 -11.58 -17.34
C GLU A 5 -2.10 -10.45 -16.42
N ILE A 6 -2.81 -10.79 -15.34
CA ILE A 6 -3.25 -9.81 -14.31
C ILE A 6 -2.03 -9.18 -13.62
N ALA A 7 -1.02 -9.97 -13.25
CA ALA A 7 0.19 -9.44 -12.60
C ALA A 7 0.95 -8.45 -13.52
N GLU A 8 1.02 -8.74 -14.82
CA GLU A 8 1.63 -7.83 -15.80
C GLU A 8 0.83 -6.52 -15.94
N GLN A 9 -0.49 -6.57 -15.82
CA GLN A 9 -1.36 -5.37 -15.83
C GLN A 9 -1.14 -4.49 -14.60
N LEU A 10 -0.94 -5.08 -13.41
CA LEU A 10 -0.70 -4.34 -12.16
C LEU A 10 0.74 -3.81 -12.02
N ARG A 11 1.70 -4.38 -12.77
CA ARG A 11 3.12 -4.07 -12.63
C ARG A 11 3.45 -2.58 -12.73
N PRO A 12 2.93 -1.78 -13.67
CA PRO A 12 3.27 -0.36 -13.80
C PRO A 12 2.96 0.42 -12.51
N ASP A 13 1.78 0.21 -11.94
CA ASP A 13 1.31 0.91 -10.75
C ASP A 13 2.11 0.51 -9.51
N LEU A 14 2.43 -0.78 -9.36
CA LEU A 14 3.30 -1.26 -8.28
C LEU A 14 4.72 -0.66 -8.37
N VAL A 15 5.26 -0.52 -9.59
CA VAL A 15 6.57 0.12 -9.80
C VAL A 15 6.52 1.61 -9.45
N ALA A 16 5.43 2.30 -9.81
CA ALA A 16 5.22 3.70 -9.48
C ALA A 16 5.13 3.91 -7.96
N LEU A 17 4.27 3.15 -7.27
CA LEU A 17 4.15 3.18 -5.81
C LEU A 17 5.50 2.91 -5.13
N ARG A 18 6.22 1.86 -5.56
CA ARG A 18 7.55 1.57 -5.03
C ARG A 18 8.50 2.75 -5.19
N ARG A 19 8.52 3.41 -6.35
CA ARG A 19 9.40 4.56 -6.61
C ARG A 19 9.06 5.75 -5.70
N GLU A 20 7.77 6.05 -5.54
CA GLU A 20 7.32 7.12 -4.65
C GLU A 20 7.74 6.86 -3.21
N LEU A 21 7.47 5.65 -2.69
CA LEU A 21 7.88 5.25 -1.35
C LEU A 21 9.41 5.31 -1.16
N HIS A 22 10.20 4.86 -2.15
CA HIS A 22 11.66 4.90 -2.06
C HIS A 22 12.24 6.33 -2.13
N GLN A 23 11.51 7.30 -2.69
CA GLN A 23 11.92 8.70 -2.72
C GLN A 23 11.70 9.39 -1.36
N ILE A 24 10.87 8.80 -0.49
CA ILE A 24 10.46 9.36 0.80
C ILE A 24 10.74 8.32 1.90
N PRO A 25 12.03 7.99 2.18
CA PRO A 25 12.34 7.01 3.20
C PRO A 25 11.98 7.54 4.59
N GLU A 26 11.14 6.78 5.32
CA GLU A 26 10.81 7.01 6.73
C GLU A 26 11.46 5.92 7.59
N LEU A 27 11.96 6.29 8.77
CA LEU A 27 12.69 5.39 9.68
C LEU A 27 11.91 5.19 10.99
N GLY A 28 12.06 4.01 11.60
CA GLY A 28 11.44 3.69 12.88
C GLY A 28 10.01 3.18 12.73
N LEU A 29 9.12 3.59 13.64
CA LEU A 29 7.74 3.08 13.74
C LEU A 29 6.66 4.11 13.37
N HIS A 30 7.05 5.38 13.21
CA HIS A 30 6.17 6.47 12.81
C HIS A 30 6.45 6.84 11.35
N LEU A 31 5.62 6.32 10.45
CA LEU A 31 5.73 6.44 9.00
C LEU A 31 4.42 7.04 8.43
N PRO A 32 4.03 8.26 8.82
CA PRO A 32 2.76 8.85 8.41
C PRO A 32 2.62 9.01 6.90
N LEU A 33 3.71 9.29 6.17
CA LEU A 33 3.64 9.47 4.72
C LEU A 33 3.47 8.12 4.01
N THR A 34 4.24 7.11 4.39
CA THR A 34 4.13 5.74 3.86
C THR A 34 2.74 5.17 4.16
N GLN A 35 2.23 5.36 5.38
CA GLN A 35 0.88 4.91 5.75
C GLN A 35 -0.17 5.56 4.86
N GLN A 36 -0.11 6.88 4.64
CA GLN A 36 -1.04 7.56 3.76
C GLN A 36 -1.00 7.00 2.34
N LYS A 37 0.18 6.77 1.76
CA LYS A 37 0.31 6.19 0.42
C LYS A 37 -0.27 4.78 0.30
N VAL A 38 -0.13 3.97 1.35
CA VAL A 38 -0.76 2.64 1.41
C VAL A 38 -2.28 2.78 1.49
N LEU A 39 -2.81 3.68 2.32
CA LEU A 39 -4.24 3.92 2.42
C LEU A 39 -4.84 4.43 1.10
N ASP A 40 -4.16 5.37 0.43
CA ASP A 40 -4.57 5.90 -0.88
C ASP A 40 -4.64 4.78 -1.92
N ALA A 41 -3.65 3.87 -1.95
CA ALA A 41 -3.62 2.75 -2.90
C ALA A 41 -4.71 1.69 -2.63
N LEU A 42 -5.29 1.66 -1.42
CA LEU A 42 -6.35 0.72 -1.03
C LEU A 42 -7.75 1.34 -1.06
N ALA A 43 -7.87 2.66 -1.24
CA ALA A 43 -9.11 3.41 -1.02
C ALA A 43 -10.31 2.95 -1.87
N ASP A 44 -10.06 2.46 -3.08
CA ASP A 44 -11.11 2.03 -4.02
C ASP A 44 -11.45 0.54 -3.92
N LEU A 45 -10.83 -0.18 -2.97
CA LEU A 45 -11.05 -1.60 -2.77
C LEU A 45 -12.10 -1.83 -1.66
N ASP A 46 -12.91 -2.87 -1.82
CA ASP A 46 -13.89 -3.30 -0.81
C ASP A 46 -13.18 -4.04 0.34
N LEU A 47 -12.48 -3.25 1.17
CA LEU A 47 -11.66 -3.72 2.28
C LEU A 47 -12.10 -3.07 3.59
N GLU A 48 -12.15 -3.86 4.66
CA GLU A 48 -12.17 -3.30 6.01
C GLU A 48 -10.74 -2.93 6.41
N ILE A 49 -10.50 -1.63 6.64
CA ILE A 49 -9.17 -1.09 6.96
C ILE A 49 -9.12 -0.59 8.40
N THR A 50 -8.08 -1.00 9.12
CA THR A 50 -7.75 -0.52 10.47
C THR A 50 -6.29 -0.06 10.50
N THR A 51 -6.03 1.11 11.11
CA THR A 51 -4.66 1.63 11.34
C THR A 51 -4.18 1.32 12.75
N GLY A 52 -2.87 1.14 12.93
CA GLY A 52 -2.27 0.95 14.25
C GLY A 52 -2.33 2.20 15.14
N GLU A 53 -2.39 2.00 16.45
CA GLU A 53 -2.42 3.10 17.45
C GLU A 53 -1.01 3.49 17.95
N GLY A 54 -0.09 2.53 18.02
CA GLY A 54 1.29 2.74 18.52
C GLY A 54 2.37 2.81 17.43
N LEU A 55 2.00 2.52 16.19
CA LEU A 55 2.87 2.54 15.01
C LEU A 55 2.02 2.69 13.74
N SER A 56 2.65 3.09 12.63
CA SER A 56 1.97 3.39 11.37
C SER A 56 1.54 2.16 10.55
N SER A 57 1.06 1.09 11.20
CA SER A 57 0.59 -0.11 10.50
C SER A 57 -0.75 0.12 9.81
N VAL A 58 -1.00 -0.68 8.78
CA VAL A 58 -2.29 -0.81 8.10
C VAL A 58 -2.64 -2.29 8.08
N VAL A 59 -3.86 -2.62 8.51
CA VAL A 59 -4.45 -3.96 8.37
C VAL A 59 -5.64 -3.83 7.43
N ALA A 60 -5.68 -4.65 6.39
CA ALA A 60 -6.79 -4.71 5.45
C ALA A 60 -7.37 -6.14 5.40
N VAL A 61 -8.67 -6.27 5.57
CA VAL A 61 -9.38 -7.55 5.52
C VAL A 61 -10.32 -7.57 4.32
N LEU A 62 -10.14 -8.56 3.43
CA LEU A 62 -11.05 -8.90 2.34
C LEU A 62 -12.02 -9.98 2.82
N ARG A 63 -13.32 -9.79 2.62
CA ARG A 63 -14.38 -10.74 3.01
C ARG A 63 -15.10 -11.35 1.81
#